data_AF-A0A812TJ19-F1
#
_entry.id   AF-A0A812TJ19-F1
#
_cell.length_a   1.000
_cell.length_b   1.000
_cell.length_c   1.000
_cell.angle_alpha   90.00
_cell.angle_beta   90.00
_cell.angle_gamma   90.00
#
_symmetry.space_group_name_H-M   'P 1'
#
loop_
_entity.id
_entity.type
_entity.pdbx_description
1 polymer ?
#
loop_
_entity_poly.entity_id
_entity_poly.type
_entity_poly.pdbx_seq_one_letter_code
_entity_poly.pdbx_strand_id
1 'polypeptide(L)'
;MGDQEPSADFHDPSLEDTSDSTESSSNAASMPSLLQEARRSLRVLAAKLVVIDHPPHEQKDLLVGISCLALATPAIPAYCAGDLRTVLLTVGMTITSLNADYLYLGTVWNVIDRWCALGYSFYLYWLAFPHLPLLSTLNVIPLVGFLGYSRSSSTKEEWSFRHSLWHLFLAVDMPFFLVFGAYSDHFFRSSAIAAVEGSRQCAKALEKADKAAEAELDPGADEATEAGEACDETESSGSEPDVPPTPKQVANAALQHGRLVAQRNNNHKVLQRLNAEILGHQRNAPH
;
A
#
# COMPACT_ATOMS: atom_id res chain seq x y z
N MET A 1 -1.85 -26.18 62.41
CA MET A 1 -3.33 -26.15 62.53
C MET A 1 -3.85 -25.61 61.22
N GLY A 2 -4.10 -26.39 60.17
CA GLY A 2 -4.43 -27.81 60.10
C GLY A 2 -5.91 -27.92 59.81
N ASP A 3 -6.30 -27.76 58.54
CA ASP A 3 -7.59 -28.21 58.02
C ASP A 3 -7.34 -28.79 56.61
N GLN A 4 -7.39 -30.13 56.58
CA GLN A 4 -7.28 -31.00 55.41
C GLN A 4 -8.68 -31.18 54.84
N GLU A 5 -8.91 -30.76 53.59
CA GLU A 5 -10.11 -31.13 52.86
C GLU A 5 -10.00 -32.56 52.30
N PRO A 6 -11.07 -33.38 52.37
CA PRO A 6 -11.03 -34.77 51.96
C PRO A 6 -11.12 -34.92 50.43
N SER A 7 -10.18 -35.70 49.90
CA SER A 7 -10.16 -36.25 48.54
C SER A 7 -11.30 -37.26 48.36
N ALA A 8 -12.17 -37.03 47.38
CA ALA A 8 -13.11 -38.03 46.88
C ALA A 8 -12.48 -38.79 45.71
N ASP A 9 -11.88 -39.94 46.01
CA ASP A 9 -11.53 -40.98 45.04
C ASP A 9 -12.81 -41.59 44.49
N PHE A 10 -13.08 -41.40 43.20
CA PHE A 10 -14.11 -42.11 42.47
C PHE A 10 -13.44 -43.14 41.55
N HIS A 11 -13.19 -44.32 42.10
CA HIS A 11 -12.80 -45.50 41.34
C HIS A 11 -14.06 -46.19 40.84
N ASP A 12 -14.25 -46.24 39.52
CA ASP A 12 -15.23 -47.11 38.85
C ASP A 12 -14.49 -48.35 38.34
N PRO A 13 -14.67 -49.54 38.96
CA PRO A 13 -14.12 -50.79 38.48
C PRO A 13 -15.26 -51.59 37.83
N SER A 14 -15.66 -51.20 36.63
CA SER A 14 -16.52 -52.05 35.81
C SER A 14 -16.25 -51.81 34.33
N LEU A 15 -15.36 -52.63 33.77
CA LEU A 15 -15.47 -53.24 32.44
C LEU A 15 -14.24 -54.12 32.21
N GLU A 16 -14.39 -55.36 32.67
CA GLU A 16 -13.60 -56.50 32.23
C GLU A 16 -13.83 -56.76 30.73
N ASP A 17 -12.74 -57.20 30.09
CA ASP A 17 -12.68 -58.15 28.98
C ASP A 17 -13.59 -57.95 27.76
N THR A 18 -12.98 -57.41 26.70
CA THR A 18 -13.18 -57.95 25.35
C THR A 18 -11.83 -58.17 24.67
N SER A 19 -11.34 -59.40 24.81
CA SER A 19 -10.81 -60.25 23.74
C SER A 19 -10.28 -59.54 22.49
N ASP A 20 -8.96 -59.54 22.40
CA ASP A 20 -8.16 -59.93 21.24
C ASP A 20 -8.97 -60.37 20.00
N SER A 21 -9.10 -59.47 19.04
CA SER A 21 -9.22 -59.83 17.64
C SER A 21 -8.22 -58.98 16.87
N THR A 22 -7.19 -59.66 16.42
CA THR A 22 -6.18 -59.21 15.48
C THR A 22 -6.84 -58.93 14.13
N GLU A 23 -7.59 -57.84 14.03
CA GLU A 23 -7.87 -57.21 12.75
C GLU A 23 -6.62 -56.47 12.30
N SER A 24 -5.80 -57.19 11.53
CA SER A 24 -4.95 -56.63 10.49
C SER A 24 -5.82 -55.91 9.45
N SER A 25 -6.51 -54.85 9.88
CA SER A 25 -7.17 -53.92 9.00
C SER A 25 -6.11 -52.96 8.49
N SER A 26 -5.91 -53.01 7.19
CA SER A 26 -5.07 -52.09 6.44
C SER A 26 -5.41 -50.66 6.83
N ASN A 27 -4.53 -50.04 7.63
CA ASN A 27 -4.45 -48.60 7.82
C ASN A 27 -4.00 -47.93 6.50
N ALA A 28 -4.79 -48.11 5.44
CA ALA A 28 -4.89 -47.14 4.37
C ALA A 28 -5.64 -45.95 4.98
N ALA A 29 -4.93 -45.17 5.80
CA ALA A 29 -5.37 -43.87 6.26
C ALA A 29 -5.73 -43.08 5.01
N SER A 30 -7.04 -43.04 4.69
CA SER A 30 -7.54 -42.25 3.58
C SER A 30 -7.25 -40.81 3.94
N MET A 31 -6.14 -40.28 3.43
CA MET A 31 -5.82 -38.87 3.49
C MET A 31 -7.10 -38.12 3.13
N PRO A 32 -7.70 -37.34 4.05
CA PRO A 32 -8.88 -36.58 3.73
C PRO A 32 -8.55 -35.74 2.51
N SER A 33 -9.44 -35.77 1.51
CA SER A 33 -9.22 -35.00 0.29
C SER A 33 -8.90 -33.55 0.67
N LEU A 34 -7.97 -32.90 -0.03
CA LEU A 34 -7.58 -31.50 0.23
C LEU A 34 -8.81 -30.58 0.36
N LEU A 35 -9.87 -30.90 -0.38
CA LEU A 35 -11.16 -30.19 -0.38
C LEU A 35 -11.91 -30.33 0.96
N GLN A 36 -11.83 -31.49 1.61
CA GLN A 36 -12.41 -31.74 2.93
C GLN A 36 -11.65 -30.97 4.02
N GLU A 37 -10.32 -30.94 3.95
CA GLU A 37 -9.48 -30.18 4.89
C GLU A 37 -9.69 -28.67 4.73
N ALA A 38 -9.80 -28.20 3.48
CA ALA A 38 -10.14 -26.81 3.18
C ALA A 38 -11.53 -26.43 3.74
N ARG A 39 -12.55 -27.27 3.54
CA ARG A 39 -13.89 -27.04 4.10
C ARG A 39 -13.89 -27.01 5.62
N ARG A 40 -13.16 -27.92 6.26
CA ARG A 40 -13.01 -27.95 7.72
C ARG A 40 -12.37 -26.66 8.22
N SER A 41 -11.26 -26.24 7.59
CA SER A 41 -10.56 -25.00 7.92
C SER A 41 -11.47 -23.78 7.77
N LEU A 42 -12.27 -23.72 6.70
CA LEU A 42 -13.19 -22.61 6.45
C LEU A 42 -14.31 -22.53 7.50
N ARG A 43 -14.86 -23.67 7.93
CA ARG A 43 -15.86 -23.72 9.01
C ARG A 43 -15.28 -23.26 10.35
N VAL A 44 -14.07 -23.71 10.68
CA VAL A 44 -13.38 -23.28 11.90
C VAL A 44 -13.12 -21.77 11.87
N LEU A 45 -12.69 -21.24 10.72
CA LEU A 45 -12.46 -19.81 10.54
C LEU A 45 -13.75 -19.00 10.66
N ALA A 46 -14.85 -19.47 10.05
CA ALA A 46 -16.16 -18.84 10.14
C ALA A 46 -16.72 -18.85 11.58
N ALA A 47 -16.64 -19.98 12.29
CA ALA A 47 -17.05 -20.05 13.70
C ALA A 47 -16.24 -19.06 14.56
N LYS A 48 -14.94 -18.95 14.28
CA LYS A 48 -14.02 -18.03 14.94
C LYS A 48 -14.22 -16.55 14.60
N LEU A 49 -15.08 -16.18 13.64
CA LEU A 49 -15.43 -14.78 13.38
C LEU A 49 -16.45 -14.23 14.38
N VAL A 50 -17.27 -15.08 14.97
CA VAL A 50 -18.38 -14.69 15.86
C VAL A 50 -18.11 -14.95 17.33
N VAL A 51 -17.09 -15.74 17.65
CA VAL A 51 -16.69 -16.01 19.03
C VAL A 51 -15.94 -14.80 19.58
N ILE A 52 -16.44 -14.28 20.70
CA ILE A 52 -15.65 -13.41 21.57
C ILE A 52 -14.53 -14.28 22.11
N ASP A 53 -13.33 -14.10 21.55
CA ASP A 53 -12.17 -14.82 22.04
C ASP A 53 -11.89 -14.28 23.44
N HIS A 54 -11.83 -15.18 24.42
CA HIS A 54 -11.20 -14.93 25.70
C HIS A 54 -9.90 -15.75 25.79
N PRO A 55 -8.74 -15.27 25.27
CA PRO A 55 -7.43 -15.89 25.47
C PRO A 55 -6.57 -15.04 26.44
N PRO A 56 -5.35 -15.47 26.88
CA PRO A 56 -4.69 -15.08 28.15
C PRO A 56 -4.13 -13.63 28.24
N HIS A 57 -4.87 -12.65 27.76
CA HIS A 57 -4.36 -11.38 27.24
C HIS A 57 -5.06 -10.15 27.84
N GLU A 58 -5.37 -10.19 29.14
CA GLU A 58 -6.04 -9.06 29.84
C GLU A 58 -5.12 -7.84 30.06
N GLN A 59 -3.85 -7.93 29.68
CA GLN A 59 -2.88 -6.86 29.88
C GLN A 59 -2.53 -6.15 28.58
N LYS A 60 -2.72 -4.83 28.59
CA LYS A 60 -2.37 -3.93 27.50
C LYS A 60 -0.89 -4.04 27.14
N ASP A 61 -0.60 -4.17 25.85
CA ASP A 61 0.75 -4.07 25.30
C ASP A 61 0.83 -2.85 24.39
N LEU A 62 1.78 -1.96 24.66
CA LEU A 62 1.98 -0.74 23.89
C LEU A 62 2.32 -1.04 22.42
N LEU A 63 3.02 -2.15 22.16
CA LEU A 63 3.37 -2.56 20.81
C LEU A 63 2.12 -2.80 19.94
N VAL A 64 1.10 -3.44 20.52
CA VAL A 64 -0.19 -3.68 19.85
C VAL A 64 -0.92 -2.38 19.61
N GLY A 65 -0.94 -1.47 20.59
CA GLY A 65 -1.55 -0.15 20.40
C GLY A 65 -0.90 0.66 19.27
N ILE A 66 0.44 0.67 19.20
CA ILE A 66 1.19 1.33 18.12
C ILE A 66 0.91 0.67 16.77
N SER A 67 0.85 -0.66 16.72
CA SER A 67 0.58 -1.39 15.48
C SER A 67 -0.84 -1.13 14.96
N CYS A 68 -1.83 -0.97 15.85
CA CYS A 68 -3.18 -0.52 15.48
C CYS A 68 -3.15 0.87 14.84
N LEU A 69 -2.41 1.83 15.42
CA LEU A 69 -2.29 3.17 14.86
C LEU A 69 -1.60 3.18 13.49
N ALA A 70 -0.67 2.25 13.24
CA ALA A 70 -0.03 2.10 11.94
C ALA A 70 -1.02 1.75 10.82
N LEU A 71 -2.19 1.18 11.14
CA LEU A 71 -3.27 0.94 10.17
C LEU A 71 -3.87 2.21 9.59
N ALA A 72 -3.56 3.40 10.14
CA ALA A 72 -3.93 4.68 9.55
C ALA A 72 -3.06 5.07 8.33
N THR A 73 -1.91 4.43 8.14
CA THR A 73 -0.96 4.72 7.03
C THR A 73 -1.60 4.73 5.64
N PRO A 74 -2.50 3.80 5.27
CA PRO A 74 -3.19 3.80 3.97
C PRO A 74 -4.08 5.03 3.73
N ALA A 75 -4.46 5.78 4.77
CA ALA A 75 -5.24 6.99 4.62
C ALA A 75 -4.45 8.11 3.94
N ILE A 76 -3.11 8.11 4.03
CA ILE A 76 -2.24 9.13 3.44
C ILE A 76 -2.36 9.14 1.91
N PRO A 77 -2.06 8.04 1.18
CA PRO A 77 -2.22 8.03 -0.28
C PRO A 77 -3.67 8.24 -0.72
N ALA A 78 -4.66 7.74 0.03
CA ALA A 78 -6.08 7.98 -0.26
C ALA A 78 -6.45 9.47 -0.15
N TYR A 79 -5.96 10.17 0.88
CA TYR A 79 -6.15 11.61 1.05
C TYR A 79 -5.49 12.40 -0.09
N CYS A 80 -4.25 12.05 -0.45
CA CYS A 80 -3.55 12.66 -1.58
C CYS A 80 -4.28 12.45 -2.92
N ALA A 81 -5.02 11.35 -3.07
CA ALA A 81 -5.85 11.06 -4.25
C ALA A 81 -7.24 11.72 -4.19
N GLY A 82 -7.59 12.42 -3.11
CA GLY A 82 -8.93 13.01 -2.91
C GLY A 82 -10.03 11.99 -2.60
N ASP A 83 -9.68 10.74 -2.28
CA ASP A 83 -10.63 9.68 -1.98
C ASP A 83 -10.99 9.68 -0.48
N LEU A 84 -11.88 10.61 -0.12
CA LEU A 84 -12.35 10.76 1.26
C LEU A 84 -13.04 9.49 1.79
N ARG A 85 -13.66 8.68 0.92
CA ARG A 85 -14.31 7.44 1.33
C ARG A 85 -13.28 6.45 1.87
N THR A 86 -12.19 6.22 1.14
CA THR A 86 -11.13 5.32 1.58
C THR A 86 -10.41 5.84 2.82
N VAL A 87 -10.24 7.17 2.94
CA VAL A 87 -9.73 7.81 4.17
C VAL A 87 -10.62 7.47 5.37
N LEU A 88 -11.93 7.72 5.27
CA LEU A 88 -12.88 7.47 6.36
C LEU A 88 -12.95 5.97 6.73
N LEU A 89 -12.93 5.08 5.74
CA LEU A 89 -12.90 3.64 5.99
C LEU A 89 -11.60 3.20 6.69
N THR A 90 -10.45 3.73 6.28
CA THR A 90 -9.15 3.42 6.90
C THR A 90 -9.09 3.90 8.35
N VAL A 91 -9.53 5.15 8.60
CA VAL A 91 -9.57 5.72 9.95
C VAL A 91 -10.56 4.95 10.82
N GLY A 92 -11.74 4.61 10.29
CA GLY A 92 -12.72 3.77 10.98
C GLY A 92 -12.16 2.40 11.35
N MET A 93 -11.43 1.76 10.44
CA MET A 93 -10.74 0.48 10.69
C MET A 93 -9.69 0.61 11.80
N THR A 94 -8.87 1.68 11.75
CA THR A 94 -7.85 1.97 12.77
C THR A 94 -8.48 2.14 14.15
N ILE A 95 -9.58 2.91 14.24
CA ILE A 95 -10.31 3.12 15.49
C ILE A 95 -10.90 1.79 15.98
N THR A 96 -11.48 0.99 15.09
CA THR A 96 -12.09 -0.30 15.48
C THR A 96 -11.04 -1.26 16.04
N SER A 97 -9.89 -1.39 15.38
CA SER A 97 -8.79 -2.25 15.84
C SER A 97 -8.17 -1.73 17.15
N LEU A 98 -7.97 -0.42 17.29
CA LEU A 98 -7.49 0.15 18.56
C LEU A 98 -8.44 -0.14 19.73
N ASN A 99 -9.75 -0.09 19.47
CA ASN A 99 -10.75 -0.44 20.48
C ASN A 99 -10.73 -1.94 20.82
N ALA A 100 -10.61 -2.81 19.83
CA ALA A 100 -10.63 -4.26 20.01
C ALA A 100 -9.35 -4.84 20.63
N ASP A 101 -8.20 -4.36 20.19
CA ASP A 101 -6.91 -5.01 20.44
C ASP A 101 -6.08 -4.29 21.52
N TYR A 102 -6.52 -3.12 21.98
CA TYR A 102 -5.81 -2.35 23.01
C TYR A 102 -6.69 -1.79 24.13
N LEU A 103 -7.83 -1.17 23.81
CA LEU A 103 -8.66 -0.49 24.83
C LEU A 103 -9.65 -1.42 25.54
N TYR A 104 -10.36 -2.26 24.78
CA TYR A 104 -11.46 -3.11 25.24
C TYR A 104 -11.23 -4.59 24.90
N LEU A 105 -10.07 -5.10 25.32
CA LEU A 105 -9.65 -6.49 25.15
C LEU A 105 -10.70 -7.48 25.67
N GLY A 106 -10.98 -8.54 24.90
CA GLY A 106 -11.87 -9.62 25.31
C GLY A 106 -13.35 -9.22 25.34
N THR A 107 -13.77 -8.28 24.50
CA THR A 107 -15.16 -7.80 24.43
C THR A 107 -15.75 -8.01 23.04
N VAL A 108 -17.00 -7.58 22.84
CA VAL A 108 -17.67 -7.57 21.53
C VAL A 108 -16.88 -6.80 20.46
N TRP A 109 -16.01 -5.86 20.87
CA TRP A 109 -15.14 -5.13 19.95
C TRP A 109 -14.26 -6.05 19.10
N ASN A 110 -13.79 -7.18 19.64
CA ASN A 110 -13.01 -8.15 18.86
C ASN A 110 -13.82 -8.79 17.72
N VAL A 111 -15.12 -8.95 17.89
CA VAL A 111 -16.01 -9.44 16.83
C VAL A 111 -16.23 -8.35 15.79
N ILE A 112 -16.53 -7.13 16.22
CA ILE A 112 -16.73 -5.98 15.33
C ILE A 112 -15.49 -5.75 14.47
N ASP A 113 -14.30 -5.76 15.09
CA ASP A 113 -13.03 -5.58 14.39
C ASP A 113 -12.81 -6.60 13.28
N ARG A 114 -13.04 -7.89 13.54
CA ARG A 114 -12.90 -8.94 12.53
C ARG A 114 -13.81 -8.72 11.33
N TRP A 115 -15.07 -8.31 11.57
CA TRP A 115 -16.01 -8.02 10.48
C TRP A 115 -15.62 -6.75 9.71
N CYS A 116 -15.17 -5.70 10.41
CA CYS A 116 -14.65 -4.49 9.79
C CYS A 116 -13.40 -4.80 8.94
N ALA A 117 -12.44 -5.55 9.48
CA ALA A 117 -11.24 -5.97 8.78
C ALA A 117 -11.58 -6.78 7.53
N LEU A 118 -12.46 -7.79 7.65
CA LEU A 118 -12.89 -8.61 6.52
C LEU A 118 -13.58 -7.78 5.43
N GLY A 119 -14.51 -6.91 5.83
CA GLY A 119 -15.22 -6.03 4.90
C GLY A 119 -14.27 -5.04 4.21
N TYR A 120 -13.32 -4.48 4.95
CA TYR A 120 -12.33 -3.55 4.43
C TYR A 120 -11.32 -4.24 3.48
N SER A 121 -10.83 -5.44 3.83
CA SER A 121 -10.00 -6.25 2.95
C SER A 121 -10.73 -6.61 1.66
N PHE A 122 -12.02 -6.96 1.73
CA PHE A 122 -12.82 -7.24 0.53
C PHE A 122 -13.01 -5.99 -0.34
N TYR A 123 -13.25 -4.83 0.28
CA TYR A 123 -13.33 -3.55 -0.42
C TYR A 123 -12.03 -3.23 -1.18
N LEU A 124 -10.88 -3.37 -0.53
CA LEU A 124 -9.59 -3.13 -1.17
C LEU A 124 -9.28 -4.16 -2.27
N TYR A 125 -9.62 -5.43 -2.05
CA TYR A 125 -9.52 -6.45 -3.09
C TYR A 125 -10.36 -6.06 -4.30
N TRP A 126 -11.62 -5.65 -4.09
CA TRP A 126 -12.51 -5.21 -5.17
C TRP A 126 -11.97 -4.00 -5.94
N LEU A 127 -11.36 -3.04 -5.25
CA LEU A 127 -10.71 -1.90 -5.89
C LEU A 127 -9.47 -2.29 -6.70
N ALA A 128 -8.64 -3.19 -6.19
CA ALA A 128 -7.37 -3.56 -6.82
C ALA A 128 -7.54 -4.59 -7.95
N PHE A 129 -8.51 -5.49 -7.85
CA PHE A 129 -8.65 -6.65 -8.74
C PHE A 129 -8.78 -6.30 -10.24
N PRO A 130 -9.51 -5.24 -10.66
CA PRO A 130 -9.58 -4.86 -12.07
C PRO A 130 -8.22 -4.47 -12.67
N HIS A 131 -7.28 -4.00 -11.84
CA HIS A 131 -5.98 -3.50 -12.28
C HIS A 131 -4.86 -4.53 -12.08
N LEU A 132 -4.92 -5.32 -11.00
CA LEU A 132 -3.85 -6.23 -10.58
C LEU A 132 -4.39 -7.61 -10.15
N PRO A 133 -5.15 -8.33 -10.98
CA PRO A 133 -5.91 -9.51 -10.55
C PRO A 133 -5.04 -10.65 -10.00
N LEU A 134 -3.90 -10.92 -10.63
CA LEU A 134 -2.97 -11.95 -10.18
C LEU A 134 -2.37 -11.58 -8.81
N LEU A 135 -1.92 -10.33 -8.65
CA LEU A 135 -1.28 -9.88 -7.42
C LEU A 135 -2.29 -9.80 -6.26
N SER A 136 -3.49 -9.28 -6.51
CA SER A 136 -4.58 -9.29 -5.54
C SER A 136 -4.94 -10.71 -5.09
N THR A 137 -4.94 -11.68 -6.02
CA THR A 137 -5.22 -13.09 -5.69
C THR A 137 -4.08 -13.72 -4.88
N LEU A 138 -2.83 -13.50 -5.27
CA LEU A 138 -1.67 -13.99 -4.54
C LEU A 138 -1.58 -13.40 -3.13
N ASN A 139 -2.04 -12.16 -2.94
CA ASN A 139 -2.02 -11.47 -1.65
C ASN A 139 -2.98 -12.07 -0.61
N VAL A 140 -4.00 -12.82 -1.03
CA VAL A 140 -4.87 -13.56 -0.11
C VAL A 140 -4.07 -14.59 0.70
N ILE A 141 -3.00 -15.15 0.13
CA ILE A 141 -2.17 -16.17 0.79
C ILE A 141 -1.43 -15.61 2.02
N PRO A 142 -0.59 -14.55 1.91
CA PRO A 142 0.04 -13.96 3.08
C PRO A 142 -0.98 -13.35 4.03
N LEU A 143 -2.09 -12.78 3.52
CA LEU A 143 -3.17 -12.23 4.35
C LEU A 143 -3.74 -13.30 5.30
N VAL A 144 -4.17 -14.44 4.75
CA VAL A 144 -4.68 -15.57 5.56
C VAL A 144 -3.57 -16.20 6.41
N GLY A 145 -2.34 -16.25 5.88
CA GLY A 145 -1.17 -16.80 6.57
C GLY A 145 -0.81 -16.04 7.85
N PHE A 146 -0.70 -14.71 7.79
CA PHE A 146 -0.40 -13.88 8.97
C PHE A 146 -1.52 -13.89 9.99
N LEU A 147 -2.79 -13.87 9.54
CA LEU A 147 -3.93 -14.02 10.45
C LEU A 147 -3.89 -15.38 11.15
N GLY A 148 -3.65 -16.46 10.41
CA GLY A 148 -3.49 -17.81 10.98
C GLY A 148 -2.33 -17.89 11.97
N TYR A 149 -1.20 -17.26 11.64
CA TYR A 149 -0.01 -17.19 12.48
C TYR A 149 -0.23 -16.41 13.78
N SER A 150 -0.93 -15.27 13.72
CA SER A 150 -1.33 -14.51 14.91
C SER A 150 -2.27 -15.31 15.82
N ARG A 151 -3.16 -16.13 15.24
CA ARG A 151 -4.13 -16.94 16.00
C ARG A 151 -3.57 -18.23 16.58
N SER A 152 -2.37 -18.65 16.17
CA SER A 152 -1.68 -19.82 16.73
C SER A 152 -0.79 -19.48 17.92
N SER A 153 -0.83 -18.25 18.42
CA SER A 153 -0.09 -17.84 19.60
C SER A 153 -0.57 -18.57 20.84
N SER A 154 0.37 -19.09 21.62
CA SER A 154 0.09 -19.80 22.88
C SER A 154 0.37 -18.91 24.09
N THR A 155 1.25 -17.93 23.95
CA THR A 155 1.58 -16.96 25.00
C THR A 155 1.19 -15.53 24.63
N LYS A 156 1.20 -14.64 25.63
CA LYS A 156 0.92 -13.20 25.45
C LYS A 156 1.97 -12.54 24.56
N GLU A 157 3.25 -12.81 24.80
CA GLU A 157 4.37 -12.21 24.06
C GLU A 157 4.33 -12.65 22.59
N GLU A 158 4.04 -13.94 22.35
CA GLU A 158 3.83 -14.46 21.00
C GLU A 158 2.66 -13.77 20.32
N TRP A 159 1.53 -13.61 21.01
CA TRP A 159 0.37 -12.93 20.44
C TRP A 159 0.69 -11.48 20.10
N SER A 160 1.24 -10.70 21.04
CA SER A 160 1.59 -9.29 20.84
C SER A 160 2.49 -9.10 19.62
N PHE A 161 3.55 -9.91 19.51
CA PHE A 161 4.46 -9.86 18.38
C PHE A 161 3.79 -10.27 17.07
N ARG A 162 3.15 -11.44 17.01
CA ARG A 162 2.58 -11.98 15.77
C ARG A 162 1.39 -11.15 15.27
N HIS A 163 0.57 -10.63 16.19
CA HIS A 163 -0.54 -9.75 15.88
C HIS A 163 -0.07 -8.37 15.41
N SER A 164 0.97 -7.82 16.04
CA SER A 164 1.57 -6.57 15.56
C SER A 164 2.23 -6.73 14.18
N LEU A 165 2.80 -7.91 13.90
CA LEU A 165 3.33 -8.23 12.58
C LEU A 165 2.23 -8.31 11.51
N TRP A 166 1.06 -8.84 11.87
CA TRP A 166 -0.13 -8.82 11.03
C TRP A 166 -0.58 -7.38 10.70
N HIS A 167 -0.66 -6.49 11.70
CA HIS A 167 -0.98 -5.08 11.47
C HIS A 167 0.06 -4.39 10.60
N LEU A 168 1.35 -4.65 10.82
CA LEU A 168 2.42 -4.10 10.00
C LEU A 168 2.30 -4.56 8.55
N PHE A 169 1.99 -5.84 8.32
CA PHE A 169 1.73 -6.35 6.98
C PHE A 169 0.60 -5.55 6.31
N LEU A 170 -0.55 -5.39 6.96
CA LEU A 170 -1.65 -4.59 6.42
C LEU A 170 -1.26 -3.12 6.19
N ALA A 171 -0.54 -2.52 7.12
CA ALA A 171 -0.10 -1.12 7.05
C ALA A 171 0.84 -0.84 5.87
N VAL A 172 1.61 -1.83 5.43
CA VAL A 172 2.54 -1.74 4.28
C VAL A 172 1.89 -2.20 2.98
N ASP A 173 1.11 -3.26 3.04
CA ASP A 173 0.50 -3.91 1.88
C ASP A 173 -0.67 -3.09 1.31
N MET A 174 -1.51 -2.52 2.18
CA MET A 174 -2.68 -1.75 1.73
C MET A 174 -2.34 -0.45 0.98
N PRO A 175 -1.36 0.38 1.40
CA PRO A 175 -0.91 1.52 0.60
C PRO A 175 -0.39 1.11 -0.77
N PHE A 176 0.30 -0.04 -0.87
CA PHE A 176 0.77 -0.56 -2.15
C PHE A 176 -0.41 -0.85 -3.09
N PHE A 177 -1.46 -1.55 -2.63
CA PHE A 177 -2.64 -1.81 -3.45
C PHE A 177 -3.46 -0.55 -3.79
N LEU A 178 -3.50 0.44 -2.90
CA LEU A 178 -4.14 1.71 -3.18
C LEU A 178 -3.39 2.50 -4.25
N VAL A 179 -2.07 2.64 -4.13
CA VAL A 179 -1.25 3.40 -5.07
C VAL A 179 -1.15 2.73 -6.43
N PHE A 180 -0.88 1.42 -6.47
CA PHE A 180 -0.66 0.72 -7.74
C PHE A 180 -1.94 0.12 -8.34
N GLY A 181 -2.94 -0.19 -7.52
CA GLY A 181 -4.23 -0.69 -7.97
C GLY A 181 -5.18 0.46 -8.31
N ALA A 182 -5.64 1.18 -7.29
CA ALA A 182 -6.75 2.13 -7.43
C ALA A 182 -6.36 3.51 -7.98
N TYR A 183 -5.17 4.00 -7.63
CA TYR A 183 -4.74 5.36 -7.98
C TYR A 183 -3.65 5.41 -9.05
N SER A 184 -3.26 4.27 -9.63
CA SER A 184 -2.23 4.22 -10.67
C SER A 184 -2.59 5.13 -11.84
N ASP A 185 -3.82 5.06 -12.33
CA ASP A 185 -4.30 5.92 -13.42
C ASP A 185 -4.27 7.42 -13.04
N HIS A 186 -4.65 7.78 -11.82
CA HIS A 186 -4.62 9.18 -11.36
C HIS A 186 -3.18 9.68 -11.21
N PHE A 187 -2.29 8.85 -10.65
CA PHE A 187 -0.90 9.18 -10.43
C PHE A 187 -0.13 9.30 -11.75
N PHE A 188 -0.30 8.34 -12.67
CA PHE A 188 0.30 8.40 -14.00
C PHE A 188 -0.25 9.56 -14.82
N ARG A 189 -1.56 9.82 -14.77
CA ARG A 189 -2.18 10.94 -15.49
C ARG A 189 -1.72 12.29 -14.93
N SER A 190 -1.67 12.45 -13.60
CA SER A 190 -1.20 13.69 -12.96
C SER A 190 0.28 13.93 -13.24
N SER A 191 1.11 12.89 -13.16
CA SER A 191 2.53 12.96 -13.49
C SER A 191 2.75 13.32 -14.97
N ALA A 192 1.95 12.76 -15.88
CA ALA A 192 2.01 13.09 -17.30
C ALA A 192 1.60 14.55 -17.57
N ILE A 193 0.55 15.04 -16.92
CA ILE A 193 0.13 16.45 -17.03
C ILE A 193 1.23 17.38 -16.52
N ALA A 194 1.80 17.10 -15.35
CA ALA A 194 2.89 17.90 -14.79
C ALA A 194 4.12 17.92 -15.70
N ALA A 195 4.49 16.77 -16.29
CA ALA A 195 5.59 16.70 -17.25
C ALA A 195 5.32 17.51 -18.53
N VAL A 196 4.07 17.49 -19.04
CA VAL A 196 3.67 18.29 -20.21
C VAL A 196 3.69 19.78 -19.89
N GLU A 197 3.14 20.19 -18.75
CA GLU A 197 3.11 21.61 -18.38
C GLU A 197 4.51 22.13 -18.07
N GLY A 198 5.34 21.34 -17.38
CA GLY A 198 6.77 21.65 -17.18
C GLY A 198 7.51 21.79 -18.51
N SER A 199 7.28 20.89 -19.46
CA SER A 199 7.85 21.01 -20.82
C SER A 199 7.40 22.29 -21.53
N ARG A 200 6.13 22.68 -21.38
CA ARG A 200 5.57 23.89 -21.98
C ARG A 200 6.18 25.16 -21.40
N GLN A 201 6.43 25.18 -20.09
CA GLN A 201 7.10 26.30 -19.42
C GLN A 201 8.54 26.45 -19.88
N CYS A 202 9.29 25.35 -20.00
CA CYS A 202 10.65 25.37 -20.56
C CYS A 202 10.67 25.88 -22.01
N ALA A 203 9.72 25.47 -22.84
CA ALA A 203 9.62 25.96 -24.22
C ALA A 203 9.36 27.48 -24.29
N LYS A 204 8.46 28.00 -23.45
CA LYS A 204 8.22 29.45 -23.35
C LYS A 204 9.45 30.22 -22.86
N ALA A 205 10.20 29.66 -21.91
CA ALA A 205 11.43 30.27 -21.41
C ALA A 205 12.51 30.35 -22.50
N LEU A 206 12.65 29.29 -23.31
CA LEU A 206 13.56 29.28 -24.46
C LEU A 206 13.14 30.31 -25.52
N GLU A 207 11.85 30.38 -25.89
CA GLU A 207 11.36 31.37 -26.86
C GLU A 207 11.61 32.82 -26.37
N LYS A 208 11.46 33.07 -25.06
CA LYS A 208 11.76 34.37 -24.47
C LYS A 208 13.27 34.68 -24.51
N ALA A 209 14.13 33.69 -24.28
CA ALA A 209 15.58 33.85 -24.35
C ALA A 209 16.05 34.11 -25.79
N ASP A 210 15.50 33.40 -26.77
CA ASP A 210 15.82 33.61 -28.19
C ASP A 210 15.42 35.01 -28.64
N LYS A 211 14.21 35.48 -28.28
CA LYS A 211 13.78 36.87 -28.57
C LYS A 211 14.65 37.93 -27.91
N ALA A 212 15.14 37.68 -26.70
CA ALA A 212 16.05 38.58 -26.01
C ALA A 212 17.43 38.62 -26.70
N ALA A 213 17.94 37.47 -27.14
CA ALA A 213 19.21 37.39 -27.86
C ALA A 213 19.14 38.06 -29.25
N GLU A 214 18.01 37.94 -29.96
CA GLU A 214 17.79 38.65 -31.22
C GLU A 214 17.72 40.17 -31.03
N ALA A 215 17.13 40.64 -29.93
CA ALA A 215 17.06 42.07 -29.60
C ALA A 215 18.44 42.69 -29.29
N GLU A 216 19.39 41.91 -28.78
CA GLU A 216 20.78 42.37 -28.55
C GLU A 216 21.64 42.41 -29.84
N LEU A 217 21.17 41.80 -30.95
CA LEU A 217 21.89 41.70 -32.21
C LEU A 217 21.47 42.73 -33.28
N ASP A 218 20.63 43.71 -32.93
CA ASP A 218 20.30 44.87 -33.79
C ASP A 218 21.01 46.14 -33.28
N PRO A 219 22.28 46.40 -33.67
CA PRO A 219 23.03 47.59 -33.28
C PRO A 219 22.63 48.75 -34.18
N GLY A 220 21.42 49.28 -33.96
CA GLY A 220 20.81 50.25 -34.87
C GLY A 220 19.87 51.25 -34.22
N ALA A 221 20.11 51.66 -32.96
CA ALA A 221 19.43 52.82 -32.38
C ALA A 221 20.27 53.46 -31.26
N ASP A 222 21.00 54.51 -31.61
CA ASP A 222 21.42 55.56 -30.67
C ASP A 222 20.16 56.28 -30.12
N GLU A 223 20.02 56.36 -28.79
CA GLU A 223 20.04 57.62 -28.02
C GLU A 223 19.51 57.45 -26.58
N ALA A 224 20.40 57.81 -25.64
CA ALA A 224 20.18 58.53 -24.39
C ALA A 224 18.93 58.27 -23.52
N THR A 225 19.13 57.80 -22.28
CA THR A 225 18.54 58.47 -21.11
C THR A 225 19.32 58.20 -19.81
N GLU A 226 19.36 59.24 -18.98
CA GLU A 226 20.23 59.51 -17.85
C GLU A 226 20.06 58.59 -16.63
N ALA A 227 21.16 58.38 -15.91
CA ALA A 227 21.18 57.81 -14.57
C ALA A 227 20.96 58.92 -13.53
N GLY A 228 19.88 58.80 -12.76
CA GLY A 228 19.59 59.56 -11.55
C GLY A 228 19.64 58.68 -10.30
N GLU A 229 20.12 59.27 -9.22
CA GLU A 229 20.54 58.74 -7.92
C GLU A 229 19.49 58.02 -7.02
N ALA A 230 20.05 57.10 -6.22
CA ALA A 230 19.90 56.90 -4.75
C ALA A 230 18.68 56.16 -4.10
N CYS A 231 19.08 55.10 -3.39
CA CYS A 231 18.69 54.59 -2.05
C CYS A 231 17.25 54.11 -1.76
N ASP A 232 17.12 52.85 -1.30
CA ASP A 232 16.83 52.57 0.13
C ASP A 232 17.10 51.10 0.51
N GLU A 233 17.56 50.90 1.73
CA GLU A 233 17.90 49.62 2.38
C GLU A 233 16.66 48.97 3.00
N THR A 234 16.53 47.64 2.96
CA THR A 234 15.88 46.90 4.06
C THR A 234 16.35 45.44 4.15
N GLU A 235 16.54 45.00 5.39
CA GLU A 235 17.30 43.83 5.84
C GLU A 235 16.61 42.45 5.74
N SER A 236 17.47 41.42 5.75
CA SER A 236 17.36 40.15 6.51
C SER A 236 16.34 39.07 6.11
N SER A 237 16.87 37.94 5.59
CA SER A 237 16.81 36.65 6.31
C SER A 237 17.71 35.61 5.62
N GLY A 238 18.47 34.86 6.41
CA GLY A 238 19.52 33.96 5.94
C GLY A 238 19.02 32.73 5.19
N SER A 239 19.60 32.49 4.02
CA SER A 239 19.65 31.20 3.34
C SER A 239 21.03 31.06 2.70
N GLU A 240 21.60 29.86 2.77
CA GLU A 240 22.92 29.51 2.23
C GLU A 240 23.17 30.09 0.83
N PRO A 241 24.41 30.46 0.47
CA PRO A 241 24.70 31.07 -0.81
C PRO A 241 24.43 30.05 -1.93
N ASP A 242 23.32 30.24 -2.63
CA ASP A 242 22.99 29.60 -3.89
C ASP A 242 24.00 30.12 -4.93
N VAL A 243 25.10 29.38 -5.11
CA VAL A 243 26.15 29.73 -6.05
C VAL A 243 25.53 29.71 -7.45
N PRO A 244 25.43 30.87 -8.15
CA PRO A 244 24.79 30.92 -9.44
C PRO A 244 25.50 29.94 -10.39
N PRO A 245 24.74 29.12 -11.15
CA PRO A 245 25.31 28.10 -12.01
C PRO A 245 26.26 28.77 -13.00
N THR A 246 27.46 28.22 -13.10
CA THR A 246 28.48 28.74 -14.02
C THR A 246 27.94 28.70 -15.46
N PRO A 247 28.33 29.63 -16.35
CA PRO A 247 27.91 29.63 -17.75
C PRO A 247 28.13 28.29 -18.46
N LYS A 248 29.15 27.54 -18.06
CA LYS A 248 29.42 26.17 -18.55
C LYS A 248 28.37 25.15 -18.11
N GLN A 249 27.83 25.25 -16.90
CA GLN A 249 26.76 24.37 -16.41
C GLN A 249 25.44 24.64 -17.13
N VAL A 250 25.11 25.92 -17.37
CA VAL A 250 23.91 26.32 -18.12
C VAL A 250 24.00 25.85 -19.59
N ALA A 251 25.15 26.03 -20.23
CA ALA A 251 25.37 25.57 -21.61
C ALA A 251 25.29 24.03 -21.74
N ASN A 252 25.84 23.29 -20.78
CA ASN A 252 25.76 21.83 -20.78
C ASN A 252 24.33 21.33 -20.54
N ALA A 253 23.56 21.97 -19.65
CA ALA A 253 22.16 21.65 -19.42
C ALA A 253 21.30 21.92 -20.67
N ALA A 254 21.52 23.05 -21.35
CA ALA A 254 20.86 23.38 -22.61
C ALA A 254 21.17 22.36 -23.72
N LEU A 255 22.43 21.92 -23.84
CA LEU A 255 22.84 20.87 -24.77
C LEU A 255 22.20 19.51 -24.47
N GLN A 256 22.14 19.12 -23.20
CA GLN A 256 21.49 17.88 -22.78
C GLN A 256 19.98 17.93 -23.05
N HIS A 257 19.32 19.05 -22.76
CA HIS A 257 17.92 19.26 -23.06
C HIS A 257 17.66 19.20 -24.57
N GLY A 258 18.49 19.84 -25.40
CA GLY A 258 18.39 19.77 -26.86
C GLY A 258 18.51 18.34 -27.40
N ARG A 259 19.42 17.53 -26.83
CA ARG A 259 19.56 16.11 -27.20
C ARG A 259 18.33 15.29 -26.83
N LEU A 260 17.74 15.51 -25.65
CA LEU A 260 16.52 14.83 -25.22
C LEU A 260 15.32 15.18 -26.10
N VAL A 261 15.18 16.46 -26.48
CA VAL A 261 14.12 16.91 -27.40
C VAL A 261 14.29 16.27 -28.78
N ALA A 262 15.51 16.24 -29.31
CA ALA A 262 15.80 15.59 -30.59
C ALA A 262 15.51 14.08 -30.55
N GLN A 263 15.88 13.40 -29.46
CA GLN A 263 15.59 11.97 -29.27
C GLN A 263 14.09 11.71 -29.19
N ARG A 264 13.32 12.53 -28.45
CA ARG A 264 11.87 12.42 -28.36
C ARG A 264 11.20 12.62 -29.73
N ASN A 265 11.65 13.60 -30.51
CA ASN A 265 11.13 13.84 -31.86
C ASN A 265 11.43 12.68 -32.81
N ASN A 266 12.62 12.08 -32.70
CA ASN A 266 12.97 10.89 -33.49
C ASN A 266 12.09 9.69 -33.09
N ASN A 267 11.90 9.45 -31.79
CA ASN A 267 11.03 8.38 -31.31
C ASN A 267 9.58 8.57 -31.77
N HIS A 268 9.06 9.80 -31.76
CA HIS A 268 7.71 10.09 -32.25
C HIS A 268 7.56 9.78 -33.74
N LYS A 269 8.55 10.16 -34.57
CA LYS A 269 8.56 9.83 -36.00
C LYS A 269 8.61 8.32 -36.26
N VAL A 270 9.37 7.58 -35.47
CA VAL A 270 9.44 6.11 -35.56
C VAL A 270 8.08 5.50 -35.25
N LEU A 271 7.43 5.92 -34.15
CA LEU A 271 6.10 5.42 -33.77
C LEU A 271 5.02 5.75 -34.83
N GLN A 272 5.07 6.95 -35.43
CA GLN A 272 4.15 7.30 -36.51
C GLN A 272 4.31 6.39 -37.74
N ARG A 273 5.55 6.06 -38.13
CA ARG A 273 5.81 5.12 -39.24
C ARG A 273 5.31 3.72 -38.92
N LEU A 274 5.60 3.23 -37.72
CA LEU A 274 5.20 1.90 -37.26
C LEU A 274 3.67 1.77 -37.23
N ASN A 275 2.96 2.79 -36.76
CA ASN A 275 1.50 2.82 -36.80
C ASN A 275 0.95 2.83 -38.23
N ALA A 276 1.57 3.58 -39.15
CA ALA A 276 1.18 3.59 -40.56
C ALA A 276 1.38 2.22 -41.22
N GLU A 277 2.48 1.51 -40.90
CA GLU A 277 2.75 0.16 -41.39
C GLU A 277 1.73 -0.86 -40.85
N ILE A 278 1.43 -0.83 -39.55
CA ILE A 278 0.42 -1.72 -38.93
C ILE A 278 -0.95 -1.52 -39.58
N LEU A 279 -1.39 -0.27 -39.74
CA LEU A 279 -2.66 0.05 -40.39
C LEU A 279 -2.67 -0.37 -41.86
N GLY A 280 -1.54 -0.25 -42.55
CA GLY A 280 -1.37 -0.74 -43.92
C GLY A 280 -1.51 -2.26 -44.01
N HIS A 281 -0.91 -3.01 -43.08
CA HIS A 281 -1.03 -4.47 -43.02
C HIS A 281 -2.45 -4.94 -42.68
N GLN A 282 -3.13 -4.26 -41.76
CA GLN A 282 -4.53 -4.58 -41.42
C GLN A 282 -5.47 -4.39 -42.61
N ARG A 283 -5.22 -3.38 -43.46
CA ARG A 283 -6.05 -3.11 -44.64
C ARG A 283 -5.83 -4.09 -45.79
N ASN A 284 -4.65 -4.72 -45.86
CA ASN A 284 -4.26 -5.64 -46.93
C ASN A 284 -4.36 -7.13 -46.53
N ALA A 285 -4.80 -7.43 -45.30
CA ALA A 285 -5.07 -8.79 -44.90
C ALA A 285 -6.31 -9.32 -45.68
N PRO A 286 -6.19 -10.42 -46.45
CA PRO A 286 -7.34 -11.02 -47.11
C PRO A 286 -8.35 -11.48 -46.06
N HIS A 287 -9.60 -11.02 -46.19
CA HIS A 287 -10.74 -11.50 -45.43
C HIS A 287 -11.05 -12.96 -45.75
#